data_AF-A0A392QAP7-F1
#
_entry.id   AF-A0A392QAP7-F1
#
_cell.length_a   1.000
_cell.length_b   1.000
_cell.length_c   1.000
_cell.angle_alpha   90.00
_cell.angle_beta   90.00
_cell.angle_gamma   90.00
#
_symmetry.space_group_name_H-M   'P 1'
#
loop_
_entity.id
_entity.type
_entity.pdbx_description
1 polymer ?
#
loop_
_entity_poly.entity_id
_entity_poly.type
_entity_poly.pdbx_seq_one_letter_code
_entity_poly.pdbx_strand_id
1 'polypeptide(L)'
;WKVRGPRSHTYLSHLEKKQLSLNDPRLSSAPSPAKWKRKIDSPVVEDAMSDFIDKILKDFVVDLWYSEITPDKEFPAQIHAIIMDVLAEISARVKEINLVDLLTMDLVDLVGEHLELFRRNQAAIGVDVMKTLSSEERDDRLKFHLLNSKELHPALISPE
;
A
#
# COMPACT_ATOMS: atom_id res chain seq x y z
N TRP A 1 43.79 21.84 55.13
CA TRP A 1 43.91 20.64 54.29
C TRP A 1 42.50 20.12 54.01
N LYS A 2 41.92 20.42 52.83
CA LYS A 2 40.58 19.93 52.47
C LYS A 2 40.70 18.49 51.95
N VAL A 3 40.20 17.53 52.72
CA VAL A 3 40.15 16.11 52.34
C VAL A 3 39.11 15.95 51.25
N ARG A 4 39.52 15.44 50.09
CA ARG A 4 38.64 15.16 48.95
C ARG A 4 37.88 13.86 49.27
N GLY A 5 36.56 13.95 49.39
CA GLY A 5 35.71 12.78 49.67
C GLY A 5 35.76 11.74 48.55
N PRO A 6 35.43 10.46 48.83
CA PRO A 6 35.52 9.39 47.85
C PRO A 6 34.56 9.64 46.69
N ARG A 7 35.05 9.49 45.45
CA ARG A 7 34.21 9.49 44.25
C ARG A 7 33.31 8.25 44.29
N SER A 8 32.03 8.44 44.61
CA SER A 8 31.02 7.38 44.45
C SER A 8 30.88 7.06 42.97
N HIS A 9 31.47 5.95 42.54
CA HIS A 9 31.14 5.33 41.27
C HIS A 9 29.74 4.74 41.40
N THR A 10 28.74 5.42 40.85
CA THR A 10 27.37 4.91 40.78
C THR A 10 27.34 3.61 39.99
N TYR A 11 26.47 2.67 40.40
CA TYR A 11 26.31 1.35 39.77
C TYR A 11 26.22 1.44 38.24
N LEU A 12 25.62 2.50 37.70
CA LEU A 12 25.44 2.69 36.25
C LEU A 12 26.71 3.13 35.48
N SER A 13 27.82 3.44 36.17
CA SER A 13 29.08 3.88 35.52
C SER A 13 29.72 2.83 34.60
N HIS A 14 29.38 1.55 34.75
CA HIS A 14 29.84 0.50 33.84
C HIS A 14 29.09 0.50 32.49
N LEU A 15 27.91 1.13 32.41
CA LEU A 15 27.13 1.25 31.17
C LEU A 15 27.67 2.33 30.23
N GLU A 16 28.36 3.34 30.76
CA GLU A 16 29.06 4.36 29.97
C GLU A 16 30.10 3.72 29.03
N LYS A 17 30.76 2.65 29.49
CA LYS A 17 31.73 1.88 28.68
C LYS A 17 31.09 0.96 27.65
N LYS A 18 29.77 0.75 27.71
CA LYS A 18 28.98 -0.08 26.78
C LYS A 18 28.13 0.76 25.81
N GLN A 19 28.21 2.08 25.86
CA GLN A 19 27.53 2.91 24.86
C GLN A 19 28.13 2.64 23.48
N LEU A 20 27.28 2.18 22.56
CA LEU A 20 27.64 2.05 21.16
C LEU A 20 28.05 3.43 20.63
N SER A 21 29.17 3.48 19.93
CA SER A 21 29.65 4.70 19.28
C SER A 21 28.59 5.21 18.30
N LEU A 22 28.33 6.52 18.28
CA LEU A 22 27.46 7.15 17.27
C LEU A 22 27.91 6.86 15.83
N ASN A 23 29.17 6.45 15.62
CA ASN A 23 29.75 6.10 14.33
C ASN A 23 29.88 4.57 14.13
N ASP A 24 29.18 3.73 14.90
CA ASP A 24 29.21 2.28 14.67
C ASP A 24 28.62 1.95 13.28
N PRO A 25 29.36 1.28 12.38
CA PRO A 25 28.84 0.91 11.06
C PRO A 25 27.63 -0.04 11.11
N ARG A 26 27.34 -0.68 12.25
CA ARG A 26 26.08 -1.40 12.49
C ARG A 26 24.88 -0.47 12.75
N LEU A 27 25.14 0.77 13.18
CA LEU A 27 24.15 1.84 13.34
C LEU A 27 24.06 2.71 12.09
N SER A 28 25.07 2.67 11.20
CA SER A 28 25.03 3.35 9.90
C SER A 28 24.11 2.59 8.94
N SER A 29 22.83 2.90 9.00
CA SER A 29 21.80 2.50 8.03
C SER A 29 21.84 3.38 6.78
N ALA A 30 23.01 3.86 6.33
CA ALA A 30 23.08 4.65 5.12
C ALA A 30 22.41 3.85 3.99
N PRO A 31 21.24 4.28 3.48
CA PRO A 31 20.47 3.45 2.57
C PRO A 31 21.35 3.24 1.35
N SER A 32 21.59 1.99 0.98
CA SER A 32 22.24 1.70 -0.30
C SER A 32 21.54 2.53 -1.37
N PRO A 33 22.26 3.17 -2.33
CA PRO A 33 21.64 3.98 -3.37
C PRO A 33 20.46 3.23 -3.93
N ALA A 34 19.29 3.82 -3.76
CA ALA A 34 18.06 3.07 -3.63
C ALA A 34 17.80 2.29 -4.92
N LYS A 35 17.88 0.96 -4.82
CA LYS A 35 17.80 0.04 -5.98
C LYS A 35 16.51 0.28 -6.79
N TRP A 36 15.48 0.84 -6.15
CA TRP A 36 14.21 1.22 -6.75
C TRP A 36 14.32 2.27 -7.86
N LYS A 37 15.25 3.23 -7.79
CA LYS A 37 15.34 4.33 -8.79
C LYS A 37 15.56 3.82 -10.20
N ARG A 38 16.43 2.80 -10.36
CA ARG A 38 16.70 2.18 -11.66
C ARG A 38 15.49 1.42 -12.23
N LYS A 39 14.54 1.03 -11.39
CA LYS A 39 13.35 0.26 -11.81
C LYS A 39 12.26 1.17 -12.36
N ILE A 40 12.11 2.37 -11.82
CA ILE A 40 11.11 3.35 -12.27
C ILE A 40 11.59 4.06 -13.54
N ASP A 41 12.86 4.50 -13.58
CA ASP A 41 13.49 5.07 -14.78
C ASP A 41 12.72 6.26 -15.39
N SER A 42 12.09 7.07 -14.53
CA SER A 42 11.35 8.28 -14.91
C SER A 42 11.25 9.25 -13.74
N PRO A 43 12.00 10.37 -13.75
CA PRO A 43 12.04 11.32 -12.63
C PRO A 43 10.67 11.87 -12.25
N VAL A 44 9.83 12.18 -13.25
CA VAL A 44 8.47 12.70 -13.00
C VAL A 44 7.60 11.68 -12.28
N VAL A 45 7.76 10.39 -12.58
CA VAL A 45 7.01 9.31 -11.94
C VAL A 45 7.56 9.06 -10.53
N GLU A 46 8.88 9.08 -10.36
CA GLU A 46 9.53 8.96 -9.05
C GLU A 46 9.05 10.04 -8.08
N ASP A 47 9.05 11.30 -8.53
CA ASP A 47 8.62 12.46 -7.73
C ASP A 47 7.13 12.34 -7.39
N ALA A 48 6.28 12.02 -8.37
CA ALA A 48 4.85 11.88 -8.15
C ALA A 48 4.52 10.72 -7.18
N MET A 49 5.23 9.60 -7.27
CA MET A 49 5.08 8.48 -6.34
C MET A 49 5.52 8.88 -4.92
N SER A 50 6.70 9.51 -4.78
CA SER A 50 7.17 9.98 -3.47
C SER A 50 6.18 10.95 -2.84
N ASP A 51 5.73 11.96 -3.60
CA ASP A 51 4.77 12.96 -3.15
C ASP A 51 3.42 12.36 -2.72
N PHE A 52 2.99 11.28 -3.37
CA PHE A 52 1.77 10.56 -3.02
C PHE A 52 1.95 9.78 -1.71
N ILE A 53 3.06 9.04 -1.58
CA ILE A 53 3.36 8.27 -0.36
C ILE A 53 3.59 9.21 0.83
N ASP A 54 4.25 10.35 0.64
CA ASP A 54 4.45 11.34 1.68
C ASP A 54 3.12 11.87 2.24
N LYS A 55 2.11 12.06 1.38
CA LYS A 55 0.75 12.45 1.82
C LYS A 55 0.06 11.33 2.60
N ILE A 56 0.15 10.09 2.13
CA ILE A 56 -0.41 8.93 2.86
C ILE A 56 0.23 8.80 4.24
N LEU A 57 1.56 8.86 4.31
CA LEU A 57 2.28 8.71 5.58
C LEU A 57 2.01 9.89 6.51
N LYS A 58 1.90 11.10 5.98
CA LYS A 58 1.49 12.26 6.76
C LYS A 58 0.13 12.02 7.41
N ASP A 59 -0.89 11.69 6.63
CA ASP A 59 -2.27 11.63 7.12
C ASP A 59 -2.54 10.39 7.99
N PHE A 60 -1.98 9.22 7.64
CA PHE A 60 -2.33 7.95 8.29
C PHE A 60 -1.29 7.44 9.29
N VAL A 61 -0.08 7.99 9.31
CA VAL A 61 0.98 7.56 10.24
C VAL A 61 1.40 8.72 11.14
N VAL A 62 1.91 9.80 10.57
CA VAL A 62 2.53 10.90 11.33
C VAL A 62 1.49 11.70 12.10
N ASP A 63 0.51 12.27 11.41
CA ASP A 63 -0.49 13.16 12.00
C ASP A 63 -1.57 12.37 12.77
N LEU A 64 -1.85 11.12 12.37
CA LEU A 64 -2.87 10.31 13.02
C LEU A 64 -2.48 9.80 14.41
N TRP A 65 -1.23 9.39 14.63
CA TRP A 65 -0.85 8.77 15.90
C TRP A 65 0.65 8.82 16.23
N TYR A 66 1.55 8.76 15.24
CA TYR A 66 2.97 8.55 15.52
C TYR A 66 3.63 9.77 16.20
N SER A 67 3.28 10.98 15.75
CA SER A 67 3.82 12.23 16.31
C SER A 67 3.40 12.50 17.76
N GLU A 68 2.29 11.90 18.22
CA GLU A 68 1.84 11.97 19.61
C GLU A 68 2.70 11.10 20.54
N ILE A 69 3.30 10.04 19.99
CA ILE A 69 4.10 9.07 20.74
C ILE A 69 5.57 9.48 20.77
N THR A 70 6.11 9.97 19.65
CA THR A 70 7.54 10.27 19.51
C THR A 70 7.81 11.34 18.45
N PRO A 71 8.83 12.21 18.64
CA PRO A 71 9.30 13.13 17.61
C PRO A 71 10.22 12.44 16.57
N ASP A 72 10.50 11.14 16.74
CA ASP A 72 11.32 10.36 15.80
C ASP A 72 10.74 10.40 14.38
N LYS A 73 11.61 10.26 13.37
CA LYS A 73 11.23 10.20 11.96
C LYS A 73 11.78 8.97 11.23
N GLU A 74 12.57 8.15 11.91
CA GLU A 74 13.21 6.98 11.31
C GLU A 74 12.16 5.94 10.88
N PHE A 75 11.16 5.68 11.72
CA PHE A 75 10.12 4.71 11.37
C PHE A 75 9.26 5.14 10.16
N PRO A 76 8.69 6.36 10.09
CA PRO A 76 8.01 6.83 8.88
C PRO A 76 8.90 6.81 7.63
N ALA A 77 10.18 7.18 7.75
CA ALA A 77 11.12 7.13 6.65
C ALA A 77 11.39 5.70 6.16
N GLN A 78 11.45 4.72 7.06
CA GLN A 78 11.58 3.31 6.69
C GLN A 78 10.32 2.78 5.99
N ILE A 79 9.12 3.17 6.44
CA ILE A 79 7.88 2.81 5.73
C ILE A 79 7.91 3.37 4.30
N HIS A 80 8.28 4.65 4.14
CA HIS A 80 8.42 5.26 2.82
C HIS A 80 9.33 4.45 1.90
N ALA A 81 10.53 4.12 2.38
CA ALA A 81 11.49 3.33 1.61
C ALA A 81 10.94 1.96 1.20
N ILE A 82 10.26 1.25 2.12
CA ILE A 82 9.64 -0.05 1.84
C ILE A 82 8.56 0.07 0.76
N ILE A 83 7.68 1.07 0.87
CA ILE A 83 6.62 1.28 -0.12
C ILE A 83 7.23 1.63 -1.49
N MET A 84 8.25 2.50 -1.53
CA MET A 84 8.96 2.85 -2.77
C MET A 84 9.65 1.64 -3.41
N ASP A 85 10.26 0.76 -2.61
CA ASP A 85 10.85 -0.50 -3.11
C ASP A 85 9.77 -1.42 -3.73
N VAL A 86 8.63 -1.59 -3.06
CA VAL A 86 7.51 -2.39 -3.59
C VAL A 86 6.97 -1.80 -4.90
N LEU A 87 6.77 -0.48 -4.94
CA LEU A 87 6.30 0.21 -6.15
C LEU A 87 7.29 0.08 -7.31
N ALA A 88 8.59 0.09 -7.03
CA ALA A 88 9.61 -0.17 -8.03
C ALA A 88 9.59 -1.61 -8.57
N GLU A 89 9.36 -2.62 -7.72
CA GLU A 89 9.18 -4.00 -8.19
C GLU A 89 7.95 -4.13 -9.09
N ILE A 90 6.86 -3.45 -8.74
CA ILE A 90 5.64 -3.41 -9.58
C ILE A 90 5.95 -2.71 -10.90
N SER A 91 6.62 -1.55 -10.87
CA SER A 91 7.01 -0.80 -12.07
C SER A 91 7.86 -1.65 -13.02
N ALA A 92 8.83 -2.39 -12.49
CA ALA A 92 9.64 -3.31 -13.28
C ALA A 92 8.79 -4.38 -13.98
N ARG A 93 7.86 -5.02 -13.25
CA ARG A 93 6.96 -6.04 -13.84
C ARG A 93 6.00 -5.45 -14.87
N VAL A 94 5.48 -4.25 -14.63
CA VAL A 94 4.57 -3.57 -15.58
C VAL A 94 5.27 -3.31 -16.91
N LYS A 95 6.57 -2.98 -16.89
CA LYS A 95 7.38 -2.80 -18.11
C LYS A 95 7.54 -4.08 -18.94
N GLU A 96 7.39 -5.25 -18.32
CA GLU A 96 7.48 -6.55 -19.00
C GLU A 96 6.15 -6.97 -19.63
N ILE A 97 5.05 -6.27 -19.35
CA ILE A 97 3.73 -6.59 -19.89
C ILE A 97 3.65 -6.18 -21.36
N ASN A 98 3.16 -7.09 -22.21
CA ASN A 98 2.76 -6.72 -23.57
C ASN A 98 1.49 -5.87 -23.51
N LEU A 99 1.66 -4.55 -23.49
CA LEU A 99 0.55 -3.59 -23.40
C LEU A 99 -0.44 -3.73 -24.56
N VAL A 100 0.02 -4.14 -25.75
CA VAL A 100 -0.86 -4.34 -26.91
C VAL A 100 -1.80 -5.51 -26.66
N ASP A 101 -1.28 -6.66 -26.27
CA ASP A 101 -2.10 -7.84 -25.96
C ASP A 101 -3.05 -7.56 -24.78
N LEU A 102 -2.54 -6.91 -23.73
CA LEU A 102 -3.35 -6.53 -22.57
C LEU A 102 -4.55 -5.65 -22.96
N LEU A 103 -4.33 -4.62 -23.78
CA LEU A 103 -5.38 -3.65 -24.11
C LEU A 103 -6.34 -4.15 -25.20
N THR A 104 -5.84 -4.95 -26.14
CA THR A 104 -6.62 -5.34 -27.32
C THR A 104 -7.29 -6.71 -27.20
N MET A 105 -6.74 -7.59 -26.37
CA MET A 105 -7.27 -8.94 -26.17
C MET A 105 -7.76 -9.10 -24.74
N ASP A 106 -6.85 -9.09 -23.76
CA ASP A 106 -7.19 -9.49 -22.39
C ASP A 106 -8.26 -8.59 -21.75
N LEU A 107 -8.13 -7.27 -21.89
CA LEU A 107 -9.10 -6.31 -21.36
C LEU A 107 -10.44 -6.39 -22.10
N VAL A 108 -10.40 -6.58 -23.42
CA VAL A 108 -11.62 -6.67 -24.24
C VAL A 108 -12.39 -7.94 -23.90
N ASP A 109 -11.69 -9.07 -23.75
CA ASP A 109 -12.27 -10.34 -23.34
C ASP A 109 -12.88 -10.22 -21.94
N LEU A 110 -12.16 -9.63 -20.98
CA LEU A 110 -12.67 -9.40 -19.62
C LEU A 110 -13.95 -8.53 -19.62
N VAL A 111 -13.95 -7.41 -20.35
CA VAL A 111 -15.15 -6.55 -20.46
C VAL A 111 -16.28 -7.30 -21.16
N GLY A 112 -15.97 -8.08 -22.19
CA GLY A 112 -16.93 -8.93 -22.91
C GLY A 112 -17.58 -9.95 -21.99
N GLU A 113 -16.80 -10.66 -21.17
CA GLU A 113 -17.28 -11.60 -20.17
C GLU A 113 -18.22 -10.92 -19.15
N HIS A 114 -17.83 -9.75 -18.63
CA HIS A 114 -18.65 -8.98 -17.71
C HIS A 114 -19.97 -8.50 -18.34
N LEU A 115 -19.93 -8.02 -19.59
CA LEU A 115 -21.13 -7.61 -20.32
C LEU A 115 -22.05 -8.78 -20.62
N GLU A 116 -21.51 -9.93 -20.98
CA GLU A 116 -22.30 -11.14 -21.25
C GLU A 116 -22.91 -11.70 -19.96
N LEU A 117 -22.16 -11.71 -18.85
CA LEU A 117 -22.68 -12.05 -17.53
C LEU A 117 -23.85 -11.14 -17.13
N PHE A 118 -23.69 -9.82 -17.31
CA PHE A 118 -24.76 -8.86 -17.06
C PHE A 118 -25.97 -9.10 -17.97
N ARG A 119 -25.76 -9.25 -19.28
CA ARG A 119 -26.82 -9.44 -20.27
C ARG A 119 -27.64 -10.70 -19.98
N ARG A 120 -26.99 -11.82 -19.62
CA ARG A 120 -27.67 -13.07 -19.25
C ARG A 120 -28.49 -12.92 -17.98
N ASN A 121 -27.95 -12.27 -16.95
CA ASN A 121 -28.69 -12.02 -15.71
C ASN A 121 -29.85 -11.04 -15.92
N GLN A 122 -29.65 -10.00 -16.74
CA GLN A 122 -30.71 -9.07 -17.12
C GLN A 122 -31.83 -9.78 -17.90
N ALA A 123 -31.49 -10.70 -18.80
CA ALA A 123 -32.47 -11.50 -19.53
C ALA A 123 -33.25 -12.43 -18.58
N ALA A 124 -32.60 -13.01 -17.57
CA ALA A 124 -33.25 -13.83 -16.56
C ALA A 124 -34.21 -13.05 -15.66
N ILE A 125 -33.88 -11.78 -15.34
CA ILE A 125 -34.77 -10.89 -14.57
C ILE A 125 -35.90 -10.32 -15.45
N GLY A 126 -35.62 -10.10 -16.73
CA GLY A 126 -36.50 -9.46 -17.70
C GLY A 126 -36.08 -8.01 -17.97
N VAL A 127 -35.77 -7.71 -19.24
CA VAL A 127 -35.25 -6.39 -19.66
C VAL A 127 -36.25 -5.26 -19.36
N ASP A 128 -37.54 -5.51 -19.59
CA ASP A 128 -38.58 -4.50 -19.35
C ASP A 128 -38.86 -4.31 -17.86
N VAL A 129 -38.73 -5.37 -17.05
CA VAL A 129 -38.78 -5.28 -15.59
C VAL A 129 -37.65 -4.39 -15.10
N MET A 130 -36.42 -4.65 -15.55
CA MET A 130 -35.24 -3.86 -15.15
C MET A 130 -35.39 -2.37 -15.47
N LYS A 131 -36.04 -1.98 -16.57
CA LYS A 131 -36.29 -0.57 -16.90
C LYS A 131 -37.24 0.15 -15.94
N THR A 132 -38.10 -0.61 -15.24
CA THR A 132 -39.09 -0.06 -14.29
C THR A 132 -38.55 0.07 -12.87
N LEU A 133 -37.45 -0.60 -12.56
CA LEU A 133 -36.87 -0.65 -11.22
C LEU A 133 -35.92 0.54 -10.96
N SER A 134 -35.87 0.98 -9.71
CA SER A 134 -34.85 1.92 -9.23
C SER A 134 -33.44 1.32 -9.31
N SER A 135 -32.40 2.14 -9.08
CA SER A 135 -31.02 1.65 -9.16
C SER A 135 -30.70 0.61 -8.09
N GLU A 136 -31.22 0.80 -6.88
CA GLU A 136 -31.03 -0.11 -5.74
C GLU A 136 -31.74 -1.45 -5.99
N GLU A 137 -33.01 -1.40 -6.40
CA GLU A 137 -33.77 -2.62 -6.73
C GLU A 137 -33.17 -3.41 -7.89
N ARG A 138 -32.55 -2.74 -8.88
CA ARG A 138 -31.81 -3.44 -9.94
C ARG A 138 -30.58 -4.15 -9.40
N ASP A 139 -29.83 -3.50 -8.51
CA ASP A 139 -28.60 -4.06 -7.94
C ASP A 139 -28.90 -5.25 -7.03
N ASP A 140 -29.91 -5.15 -6.17
CA ASP A 140 -30.37 -6.26 -5.31
C ASP A 140 -30.77 -7.48 -6.12
N ARG A 141 -31.50 -7.26 -7.22
CA ARG A 141 -31.99 -8.35 -8.07
C ARG A 141 -30.86 -8.98 -8.87
N LEU A 142 -29.92 -8.20 -9.38
CA LEU A 142 -28.70 -8.71 -10.01
C LEU A 142 -27.87 -9.52 -9.02
N LYS A 143 -27.64 -8.99 -7.81
CA LYS A 143 -26.91 -9.68 -6.74
C LYS A 143 -27.57 -11.00 -6.37
N PHE A 144 -28.89 -11.03 -6.21
CA PHE A 144 -29.64 -12.25 -5.93
C PHE A 144 -29.46 -13.30 -7.04
N HIS A 145 -29.61 -12.92 -8.31
CA HIS A 145 -29.45 -13.85 -9.43
C HIS A 145 -28.01 -14.36 -9.57
N LEU A 146 -27.01 -13.49 -9.41
CA LEU A 146 -25.59 -13.84 -9.44
C LEU A 146 -25.18 -14.75 -8.28
N LEU A 147 -25.73 -14.52 -7.08
CA LEU A 147 -25.48 -15.37 -5.92
C LEU A 147 -26.05 -16.78 -6.15
N ASN A 148 -27.26 -16.87 -6.70
CA ASN A 148 -27.92 -18.14 -7.00
C ASN A 148 -27.21 -18.91 -8.12
N SER A 149 -26.63 -18.23 -9.11
CA SER A 149 -25.84 -18.86 -10.17
C SER A 149 -24.40 -19.18 -9.75
N LYS A 150 -23.97 -18.76 -8.54
CA LYS A 150 -22.58 -18.84 -8.04
C LYS A 150 -21.57 -18.07 -8.89
N GLU A 151 -22.03 -17.01 -9.54
CA GLU A 151 -21.22 -16.14 -10.41
C GLU A 151 -21.01 -14.76 -9.78
N LEU A 152 -21.47 -14.56 -8.55
CA LEU A 152 -21.18 -13.35 -7.79
C LEU A 152 -19.69 -13.28 -7.44
N HIS A 153 -19.06 -12.14 -7.74
CA HIS A 153 -17.65 -11.92 -7.44
C HIS A 153 -17.39 -12.01 -5.92
N PRO A 154 -16.32 -12.70 -5.47
CA PRO A 154 -16.06 -12.93 -4.04
C PRO A 154 -15.98 -11.65 -3.20
N ALA A 155 -15.47 -10.56 -3.76
CA ALA A 155 -15.38 -9.27 -3.07
C ALA A 155 -16.75 -8.63 -2.75
N LEU A 156 -17.85 -9.11 -3.37
CA LEU A 156 -19.21 -8.64 -3.13
C LEU A 156 -19.98 -9.55 -2.16
N ILE A 157 -19.38 -10.67 -1.77
CA ILE A 157 -19.90 -11.55 -0.71
C ILE A 157 -19.47 -10.91 0.61
N SER A 158 -20.36 -10.12 1.20
CA SER A 158 -20.12 -9.64 2.57
C SER A 158 -20.21 -10.83 3.52
N PRO A 159 -19.17 -11.13 4.31
CA PRO A 159 -19.41 -11.81 5.58
C PRO A 159 -20.22 -10.83 6.43
N GLU A 160 -21.44 -11.20 6.79
CA GLU A 160 -22.10 -10.58 7.94
C GLU A 160 -21.29 -10.86 9.22
#